data_AF-A0A452ZMX0-F1
#
_entry.id   AF-A0A452ZMX0-F1
#
_cell.length_a   1.000
_cell.length_b   1.000
_cell.length_c   1.000
_cell.angle_alpha   90.00
_cell.angle_beta   90.00
_cell.angle_gamma   90.00
#
_symmetry.space_group_name_H-M   'P 1'
#
loop_
_entity.id
_entity.type
_entity.pdbx_description
1 polymer ?
#
loop_
_entity_poly.entity_id
_entity_poly.type
_entity_poly.pdbx_seq_one_letter_code
_entity_poly.pdbx_strand_id
1 'polypeptide(L)'
;PRTSPNKKPAPPLLPRRHRRQPPDPGKKEPAPGEAKAEEEMVGAPSSPVVNVYPLANYTFGTKEAKMEKDTSVADRLARMKVNYMKEGMRTSVEAILLVQEHNHPHILLLQIGNTFCKLPGGRLKPGESEIEGLKRKLCSKLAVNSPSFPPNWQVGECVAEWWRPNFETVMYPYCPPHITKPKVHS
;
A
#
# COMPACT_ATOMS: atom_id res chain seq x y z
N PRO A 1 39.09 30.90 41.22
CA PRO A 1 38.75 30.19 39.95
C PRO A 1 40.02 29.83 39.17
N ARG A 2 40.46 28.57 39.26
CA ARG A 2 41.65 28.05 38.57
C ARG A 2 41.40 27.94 37.07
N THR A 3 42.26 28.55 36.27
CA THR A 3 42.33 28.37 34.80
C THR A 3 43.19 27.15 34.48
N SER A 4 42.58 26.09 33.97
CA SER A 4 43.28 24.91 33.43
C SER A 4 43.79 25.17 32.00
N PRO A 5 44.98 24.68 31.61
CA PRO A 5 45.51 24.84 30.26
C PRO A 5 44.98 23.76 29.31
N ASN A 6 44.67 24.19 28.09
CA ASN A 6 44.14 23.39 26.99
C ASN A 6 45.29 22.57 26.34
N LYS A 7 45.30 21.24 26.48
CA LYS A 7 46.26 20.33 25.81
C LYS A 7 45.69 19.89 24.45
N LYS A 8 46.35 20.28 23.36
CA LYS A 8 46.10 19.73 22.01
C LYS A 8 46.62 18.27 21.92
N PRO A 9 45.89 17.34 21.28
CA PRO A 9 46.39 15.98 21.06
C PRO A 9 47.36 15.93 19.86
N ALA A 10 48.39 15.08 19.97
CA ALA A 10 49.38 14.81 18.93
C ALA A 10 48.86 13.77 17.91
N PRO A 11 49.29 13.82 16.62
CA PRO A 11 48.84 12.89 15.59
C PRO A 11 49.48 11.49 15.72
N PRO A 12 48.84 10.41 15.20
CA PRO A 12 49.37 9.06 15.30
C PRO A 12 50.54 8.81 14.35
N LEU A 13 51.55 8.08 14.84
CA LEU A 13 52.73 7.63 14.09
C LEU A 13 52.37 6.45 13.15
N LEU A 14 52.76 6.55 11.88
CA LEU A 14 52.60 5.48 10.88
C LEU A 14 53.55 4.29 11.18
N PRO A 15 53.13 3.04 11.00
CA PRO A 15 54.01 1.88 11.19
C PRO A 15 55.13 1.81 10.14
N ARG A 16 56.33 1.47 10.62
CA ARG A 16 57.55 1.25 9.82
C ARG A 16 57.34 0.12 8.80
N ARG A 17 57.74 0.35 7.54
CA ARG A 17 57.78 -0.68 6.48
C ARG A 17 58.78 -1.78 6.86
N HIS A 18 58.32 -3.02 7.00
CA HIS A 18 59.19 -4.19 7.05
C HIS A 18 59.81 -4.46 5.67
N ARG A 19 61.12 -4.65 5.66
CA ARG A 19 61.95 -5.03 4.52
C ARG A 19 61.53 -6.43 4.04
N ARG A 20 61.06 -6.57 2.80
CA ARG A 20 60.71 -7.87 2.19
C ARG A 20 61.95 -8.75 2.09
N GLN A 21 61.88 -9.97 2.62
CA GLN A 21 62.81 -11.06 2.27
C GLN A 21 62.43 -11.64 0.89
N PRO A 22 63.38 -12.17 0.11
CA PRO A 22 63.07 -12.86 -1.14
C PRO A 22 62.42 -14.23 -0.87
N PRO A 23 61.55 -14.73 -1.76
CA PRO A 23 60.88 -16.02 -1.58
C PRO A 23 61.79 -17.22 -1.91
N ASP A 24 61.60 -18.30 -1.15
CA ASP A 24 62.22 -19.63 -1.27
C ASP A 24 61.56 -20.45 -2.40
N PRO A 25 62.30 -21.16 -3.28
CA PRO A 25 61.74 -21.79 -4.47
C PRO A 25 61.22 -23.20 -4.13
N GLY A 26 59.94 -23.32 -3.77
CA GLY A 26 59.41 -24.64 -3.38
C GLY A 26 57.90 -24.85 -3.36
N LYS A 27 57.06 -23.91 -3.83
CA LYS A 27 55.60 -24.13 -3.91
C LYS A 27 55.06 -23.78 -5.29
N LYS A 28 54.50 -24.79 -5.97
CA LYS A 28 53.77 -24.66 -7.24
C LYS A 28 52.47 -23.88 -7.00
N GLU A 29 52.29 -22.79 -7.74
CA GLU A 29 50.99 -22.10 -7.87
C GLU A 29 50.06 -22.93 -8.78
N PRO A 30 48.75 -23.04 -8.47
CA PRO A 30 47.78 -23.61 -9.40
C PRO A 30 47.42 -22.59 -10.50
N ALA A 31 47.18 -23.10 -11.71
CA ALA A 31 46.81 -22.34 -12.91
C ALA A 31 45.50 -21.55 -12.72
N PRO A 32 45.32 -20.42 -13.44
CA PRO A 32 44.13 -19.57 -13.29
C PRO A 32 42.90 -20.29 -13.85
N GLY A 33 42.01 -20.70 -12.94
CA GLY A 33 40.69 -21.21 -13.25
C GLY A 33 39.74 -20.08 -13.65
N GLU A 34 38.88 -20.37 -14.62
CA GLU A 34 37.79 -19.54 -15.11
C GLU A 34 36.96 -18.99 -13.94
N ALA A 35 36.90 -17.66 -13.83
CA ALA A 35 36.00 -17.00 -12.92
C ALA A 35 34.56 -17.25 -13.39
N LYS A 36 33.89 -18.24 -12.81
CA LYS A 36 32.43 -18.29 -12.82
C LYS A 36 31.95 -17.12 -11.98
N ALA A 37 31.44 -16.09 -12.65
CA ALA A 37 30.53 -15.15 -12.03
C ALA A 37 29.31 -15.97 -11.57
N GLU A 38 29.25 -16.27 -10.29
CA GLU A 38 27.98 -16.56 -9.64
C GLU A 38 27.22 -15.24 -9.62
N GLU A 39 26.52 -14.96 -10.72
CA GLU A 39 25.40 -14.03 -10.67
C GLU A 39 24.42 -14.63 -9.67
N GLU A 40 24.38 -14.05 -8.47
CA GLU A 40 23.28 -14.21 -7.55
C GLU A 40 22.03 -13.75 -8.31
N MET A 41 21.32 -14.71 -8.90
CA MET A 41 20.05 -14.47 -9.54
C MET A 41 19.11 -14.03 -8.41
N VAL A 42 19.01 -12.72 -8.19
CA VAL A 42 17.96 -12.14 -7.35
C VAL A 42 16.68 -12.62 -7.99
N GLY A 43 16.06 -13.63 -7.39
CA GLY A 43 14.84 -14.24 -7.89
C GLY A 43 13.87 -13.11 -8.20
N ALA A 44 13.40 -13.06 -9.45
CA ALA A 44 12.37 -12.10 -9.84
C ALA A 44 11.28 -12.11 -8.76
N PRO A 45 10.75 -10.95 -8.33
CA PRO A 45 9.74 -10.93 -7.30
C PRO A 45 8.64 -11.89 -7.73
N SER A 46 8.44 -12.96 -6.96
CA SER A 46 7.39 -13.91 -7.27
C SER A 46 6.09 -13.12 -7.21
N SER A 47 5.33 -13.15 -8.30
CA SER A 47 4.04 -12.48 -8.35
C SER A 47 3.21 -12.94 -7.15
N PRO A 48 2.62 -12.01 -6.36
CA PRO A 48 1.88 -12.38 -5.17
C PRO A 48 0.75 -13.34 -5.53
N VAL A 49 0.69 -14.47 -4.82
CA VAL A 49 -0.32 -15.50 -5.03
C VAL A 49 -1.50 -15.23 -4.11
N VAL A 50 -2.70 -15.12 -4.69
CA VAL A 50 -3.95 -14.91 -3.94
C VAL A 50 -4.82 -16.15 -4.06
N ASN A 51 -5.23 -16.71 -2.93
CA ASN A 51 -6.17 -17.83 -2.88
C ASN A 51 -7.60 -17.33 -3.13
N VAL A 52 -8.31 -17.99 -4.04
CA VAL A 52 -9.71 -17.66 -4.39
C VAL A 52 -10.58 -18.89 -4.21
N TYR A 53 -11.70 -18.73 -3.51
CA TYR A 53 -12.61 -19.82 -3.16
C TYR A 53 -13.93 -19.74 -3.94
N PRO A 54 -14.63 -20.89 -4.17
CA PRO A 54 -15.93 -20.91 -4.81
C PRO A 54 -16.94 -19.94 -4.17
N LEU A 55 -17.76 -19.27 -4.99
CA LEU A 55 -18.84 -18.39 -4.53
C LEU A 55 -19.78 -19.09 -3.54
N ALA A 56 -20.03 -20.39 -3.75
CA ALA A 56 -20.87 -21.22 -2.89
C ALA A 56 -20.35 -21.34 -1.43
N ASN A 57 -19.09 -21.01 -1.16
CA ASN A 57 -18.54 -20.99 0.20
C ASN A 57 -18.98 -19.75 1.02
N TYR A 58 -19.64 -18.78 0.38
CA TYR A 58 -20.04 -17.53 1.00
C TYR A 58 -21.56 -17.41 1.07
N THR A 59 -22.05 -17.00 2.23
CA THR A 59 -23.48 -16.74 2.45
C THR A 59 -23.72 -15.23 2.53
N PHE A 60 -24.72 -14.75 1.78
CA PHE A 60 -25.11 -13.34 1.79
C PHE A 60 -26.31 -13.13 2.70
N GLY A 61 -26.06 -12.53 3.86
CA GLY A 61 -27.11 -12.09 4.78
C GLY A 61 -27.70 -10.73 4.39
N THR A 62 -28.83 -10.40 4.99
CA THR A 62 -29.43 -9.06 4.89
C THR A 62 -29.11 -8.25 6.14
N LYS A 63 -28.86 -6.95 5.96
CA LYS A 63 -28.70 -5.95 7.03
C LYS A 63 -29.68 -4.81 6.80
N GLU A 64 -29.80 -3.93 7.79
CA GLU A 64 -30.57 -2.70 7.65
C GLU A 64 -30.13 -1.88 6.43
N ALA A 65 -31.11 -1.35 5.71
CA ALA A 65 -30.87 -0.57 4.51
C ALA A 65 -30.06 0.69 4.85
N LYS A 66 -28.98 0.92 4.09
CA LYS A 66 -28.14 2.10 4.23
C LYS A 66 -28.38 3.05 3.08
N MET A 67 -29.05 4.15 3.36
CA MET A 67 -29.30 5.19 2.36
C MET A 67 -28.00 5.88 1.94
N GLU A 68 -27.91 6.20 0.64
CA GLU A 68 -26.86 7.06 0.13
C GLU A 68 -27.00 8.47 0.71
N LYS A 69 -25.86 9.13 0.92
CA LYS A 69 -25.85 10.47 1.55
C LYS A 69 -26.35 11.56 0.62
N ASP A 70 -26.18 11.36 -0.69
CA ASP A 70 -26.44 12.37 -1.70
C ASP A 70 -27.56 11.84 -2.61
N THR A 71 -28.60 12.65 -2.81
CA THR A 71 -29.73 12.35 -3.67
C THR A 71 -29.40 12.50 -5.15
N SER A 72 -28.35 13.27 -5.48
CA SER A 72 -27.89 13.49 -6.85
C SER A 72 -26.36 13.62 -6.93
N VAL A 73 -25.83 13.58 -8.16
CA VAL A 73 -24.41 13.86 -8.44
C VAL A 73 -24.06 15.31 -8.07
N ALA A 74 -24.97 16.26 -8.29
CA ALA A 74 -24.77 17.67 -7.96
C ALA A 74 -24.60 17.86 -6.44
N ASP A 75 -25.46 17.25 -5.64
CA ASP A 75 -25.38 17.31 -4.16
C ASP A 75 -24.05 16.73 -3.66
N ARG A 76 -23.62 15.62 -4.26
CA ARG A 76 -22.33 14.99 -3.94
C ARG A 76 -21.15 15.93 -4.22
N LEU A 77 -21.15 16.62 -5.36
CA LEU A 77 -20.09 17.56 -5.74
C LEU A 77 -20.12 18.83 -4.87
N ALA A 78 -21.30 19.36 -4.56
CA ALA A 78 -21.47 20.49 -3.65
C ALA A 78 -20.92 20.17 -2.25
N ARG A 79 -21.31 19.01 -1.69
CA ARG A 79 -20.79 18.54 -0.39
C ARG A 79 -19.28 18.27 -0.44
N MET A 80 -18.76 17.78 -1.56
CA MET A 80 -17.31 17.60 -1.75
C MET A 80 -16.59 18.96 -1.69
N LYS A 81 -17.11 19.99 -2.35
CA LYS A 81 -16.55 21.34 -2.33
C LYS A 81 -16.51 21.92 -0.92
N VAL A 82 -17.61 21.84 -0.18
CA VAL A 82 -17.70 22.32 1.21
C VAL A 82 -16.70 21.59 2.12
N ASN A 83 -16.65 20.26 2.05
CA ASN A 83 -15.72 19.48 2.87
C ASN A 83 -14.26 19.77 2.52
N TYR A 84 -13.95 19.99 1.24
CA TYR A 84 -12.60 20.30 0.81
C TYR A 84 -12.10 21.63 1.36
N MET A 85 -12.96 22.66 1.38
CA MET A 85 -12.60 23.97 1.95
C MET A 85 -12.36 23.89 3.46
N LYS A 86 -13.01 22.96 4.15
CA LYS A 86 -12.89 22.79 5.61
C LYS A 86 -11.72 21.87 6.02
N GLU A 87 -11.55 20.76 5.31
CA GLU A 87 -10.71 19.63 5.75
C GLU A 87 -9.61 19.28 4.74
N GLY A 88 -9.59 19.92 3.57
CA GLY A 88 -8.63 19.66 2.50
C GLY A 88 -8.99 18.41 1.68
N MET A 89 -7.96 17.78 1.12
CA MET A 89 -8.11 16.62 0.24
C MET A 89 -8.83 15.46 0.95
N ARG A 90 -9.78 14.85 0.25
CA ARG A 90 -10.45 13.64 0.74
C ARG A 90 -9.60 12.42 0.43
N THR A 91 -9.25 11.65 1.45
CA THR A 91 -8.69 10.29 1.28
C THR A 91 -9.81 9.24 1.39
N SER A 92 -9.85 8.30 0.47
CA SER A 92 -10.76 7.14 0.49
C SER A 92 -9.99 5.86 0.24
N VAL A 93 -10.58 4.72 0.59
CA VAL A 93 -10.05 3.39 0.31
C VAL A 93 -11.18 2.50 -0.17
N GLU A 94 -10.90 1.62 -1.11
CA GLU A 94 -11.84 0.66 -1.67
C GLU A 94 -11.19 -0.73 -1.75
N ALA A 95 -11.94 -1.79 -1.47
CA ALA A 95 -11.47 -3.17 -1.52
C ALA A 95 -11.97 -3.87 -2.77
N ILE A 96 -11.10 -4.66 -3.38
CA ILE A 96 -11.48 -5.71 -4.33
C ILE A 96 -11.62 -7.01 -3.54
N LEU A 97 -12.82 -7.60 -3.57
CA LEU A 97 -13.08 -8.91 -2.97
C LEU A 97 -13.26 -9.92 -4.10
N LEU A 98 -12.42 -10.95 -4.11
CA LEU A 98 -12.39 -11.98 -5.15
C LEU A 98 -13.06 -13.26 -4.66
N VAL A 99 -13.87 -13.84 -5.53
CA VAL A 99 -14.42 -15.20 -5.45
C VAL A 99 -14.25 -15.86 -6.81
N GLN A 100 -14.51 -17.16 -6.91
CA GLN A 100 -14.57 -17.82 -8.20
C GLN A 100 -15.88 -18.54 -8.42
N GLU A 101 -16.29 -18.60 -9.68
CA GLU A 101 -17.42 -19.40 -10.12
C GLU A 101 -17.05 -19.97 -11.48
N HIS A 102 -17.27 -21.28 -11.69
CA HIS A 102 -16.88 -21.98 -12.92
C HIS A 102 -15.41 -21.76 -13.34
N ASN A 103 -14.48 -21.73 -12.37
CA ASN A 103 -13.04 -21.46 -12.59
C ASN A 103 -12.72 -20.07 -13.16
N HIS A 104 -13.63 -19.11 -13.04
CA HIS A 104 -13.41 -17.72 -13.42
C HIS A 104 -13.41 -16.80 -12.19
N PRO A 105 -12.46 -15.86 -12.07
CA PRO A 105 -12.45 -14.90 -10.98
C PRO A 105 -13.58 -13.89 -11.15
N HIS A 106 -14.29 -13.61 -10.06
CA HIS A 106 -15.36 -12.64 -9.98
C HIS A 106 -15.06 -11.61 -8.88
N ILE A 107 -15.41 -10.35 -9.13
CA ILE A 107 -15.29 -9.27 -8.14
C ILE A 107 -16.66 -9.03 -7.52
N LEU A 108 -16.73 -9.05 -6.18
CA LEU A 108 -17.95 -8.69 -5.46
C LEU A 108 -18.13 -7.16 -5.45
N LEU A 109 -19.28 -6.70 -5.91
CA LEU A 109 -19.66 -5.29 -5.97
C LEU A 109 -20.92 -5.03 -5.16
N LEU A 110 -21.05 -3.81 -4.64
CA LEU A 110 -22.28 -3.32 -4.04
C LEU A 110 -23.13 -2.67 -5.14
N GLN A 111 -24.23 -3.31 -5.48
CA GLN A 111 -25.20 -2.78 -6.42
C GLN A 111 -26.16 -1.80 -5.71
N ILE A 112 -26.39 -0.65 -6.32
CA ILE A 112 -27.32 0.39 -5.87
C ILE A 112 -28.31 0.64 -7.00
N GLY A 113 -29.59 0.33 -6.76
CA GLY A 113 -30.59 0.32 -7.82
C GLY A 113 -30.24 -0.70 -8.90
N ASN A 114 -30.48 -0.36 -10.17
CA ASN A 114 -30.32 -1.31 -11.28
C ASN A 114 -29.04 -1.10 -12.11
N THR A 115 -28.36 0.03 -11.94
CA THR A 115 -27.30 0.45 -12.88
C THR A 115 -26.01 0.94 -12.21
N PHE A 116 -25.99 1.03 -10.88
CA PHE A 116 -24.85 1.60 -10.17
C PHE A 116 -24.14 0.54 -9.35
N CYS A 117 -22.84 0.35 -9.58
CA CYS A 117 -22.01 -0.57 -8.81
C CYS A 117 -20.88 0.20 -8.12
N LYS A 118 -20.54 -0.21 -6.90
CA LYS A 118 -19.41 0.35 -6.14
C LYS A 118 -18.59 -0.75 -5.50
N LEU A 119 -17.29 -0.51 -5.37
CA LEU A 119 -16.47 -1.32 -4.47
C LEU A 119 -16.85 -1.04 -3.01
N PRO A 120 -16.75 -2.05 -2.12
CA PRO A 120 -16.86 -1.84 -0.69
C PRO A 120 -15.68 -1.00 -0.18
N GLY A 121 -15.94 -0.02 0.69
CA GLY A 121 -14.94 0.98 1.06
C GLY A 121 -15.53 2.32 1.50
N GLY A 122 -14.71 3.36 1.52
CA GLY A 122 -15.15 4.75 1.67
C GLY A 122 -14.12 5.68 2.30
N ARG A 123 -14.57 6.89 2.67
CA ARG A 123 -13.73 7.97 3.20
C ARG A 123 -13.03 7.61 4.53
N LEU A 124 -11.72 7.86 4.61
CA LEU A 124 -10.92 7.75 5.83
C LEU A 124 -11.15 8.92 6.79
N LYS A 125 -10.91 8.68 8.08
CA LYS A 125 -10.82 9.76 9.08
C LYS A 125 -9.44 10.43 9.00
N PRO A 126 -9.30 11.70 9.44
CA PRO A 126 -7.98 12.32 9.55
C PRO A 126 -7.04 11.49 10.43
N GLY A 127 -5.82 11.22 9.94
CA GLY A 127 -4.80 10.45 10.65
C GLY A 127 -5.04 8.94 10.74
N GLU A 128 -6.11 8.42 10.13
CA GLU A 128 -6.39 6.98 10.10
C GLU A 128 -5.56 6.28 9.03
N SER A 129 -4.99 5.11 9.35
CA SER A 129 -4.27 4.31 8.37
C SER A 129 -5.22 3.72 7.32
N GLU A 130 -4.73 3.55 6.10
CA GLU A 130 -5.54 3.02 4.99
C GLU A 130 -6.07 1.61 5.28
N ILE A 131 -5.22 0.75 5.84
CA ILE A 131 -5.57 -0.63 6.18
C ILE A 131 -6.63 -0.67 7.29
N GLU A 132 -6.44 0.03 8.41
CA GLU A 132 -7.44 0.03 9.50
C GLU A 132 -8.74 0.68 9.07
N GLY A 133 -8.64 1.76 8.30
CA GLY A 133 -9.78 2.43 7.70
C GLY A 133 -10.57 1.50 6.80
N LEU A 134 -9.90 0.75 5.93
CA LEU A 134 -10.53 -0.23 5.04
C LEU A 134 -11.21 -1.33 5.84
N LYS A 135 -10.52 -1.96 6.81
CA LYS A 135 -11.10 -2.97 7.70
C LYS A 135 -12.36 -2.44 8.38
N ARG A 136 -12.32 -1.23 8.94
CA ARG A 136 -13.49 -0.58 9.55
C ARG A 136 -14.63 -0.37 8.55
N LYS A 137 -14.34 0.03 7.31
CA LYS A 137 -15.37 0.18 6.26
C LYS A 137 -16.01 -1.15 5.87
N LEU A 138 -15.20 -2.20 5.73
CA LEU A 138 -15.67 -3.55 5.43
C LEU A 138 -16.53 -4.10 6.57
N CYS A 139 -16.08 -3.96 7.83
CA CYS A 139 -16.88 -4.33 9.00
C CYS A 139 -18.25 -3.62 9.00
N SER A 140 -18.25 -2.30 8.78
CA SER A 140 -19.50 -1.52 8.78
C SER A 140 -20.46 -1.96 7.68
N LYS A 141 -19.95 -2.24 6.47
CA LYS A 141 -20.77 -2.56 5.29
C LYS A 141 -21.20 -4.03 5.22
N LEU A 142 -20.28 -4.96 5.49
CA LEU A 142 -20.44 -6.37 5.14
C LEU A 142 -20.48 -7.32 6.34
N ALA A 143 -19.81 -7.00 7.44
CA ALA A 143 -19.73 -7.93 8.56
C ALA A 143 -21.10 -8.12 9.25
N VAL A 144 -21.33 -9.34 9.74
CA VAL A 144 -22.49 -9.67 10.57
C VAL A 144 -22.26 -9.07 11.97
N ASN A 145 -23.29 -8.46 12.56
CA ASN A 145 -23.20 -7.94 13.92
C ASN A 145 -23.45 -9.08 14.93
N SER A 146 -22.54 -10.05 14.97
CA SER A 146 -22.61 -11.20 15.87
C SER A 146 -21.27 -11.42 16.58
N PRO A 147 -21.24 -11.52 17.92
CA PRO A 147 -20.03 -11.88 18.67
C PRO A 147 -19.44 -13.23 18.26
N SER A 148 -20.26 -14.14 17.72
CA SER A 148 -19.84 -15.48 17.30
C SER A 148 -19.01 -15.47 16.01
N PHE A 149 -19.08 -14.40 15.22
CA PHE A 149 -18.39 -14.26 13.94
C PHE A 149 -17.66 -12.90 13.87
N PRO A 150 -16.60 -12.71 14.68
CA PRO A 150 -15.83 -11.48 14.63
C PRO A 150 -15.17 -11.34 13.25
N PRO A 151 -15.30 -10.17 12.59
CA PRO A 151 -14.71 -9.96 11.27
C PRO A 151 -13.18 -9.95 11.34
N ASN A 152 -12.53 -10.87 10.65
CA ASN A 152 -11.07 -10.98 10.54
C ASN A 152 -10.59 -10.67 9.11
N TRP A 153 -10.71 -9.42 8.69
CA TRP A 153 -10.31 -9.00 7.35
C TRP A 153 -8.78 -9.07 7.18
N GLN A 154 -8.34 -9.86 6.19
CA GLN A 154 -6.98 -9.84 5.67
C GLN A 154 -6.93 -8.90 4.47
N VAL A 155 -6.10 -7.86 4.55
CA VAL A 155 -5.94 -6.86 3.49
C VAL A 155 -4.61 -7.14 2.80
N GLY A 156 -4.65 -7.34 1.49
CA GLY A 156 -3.47 -7.55 0.66
C GLY A 156 -2.80 -6.25 0.24
N GLU A 157 -2.08 -6.30 -0.87
CA GLU A 157 -1.34 -5.17 -1.43
C GLU A 157 -2.26 -4.14 -2.09
N CYS A 158 -1.74 -2.91 -2.27
CA CYS A 158 -2.40 -1.88 -3.05
C CYS A 158 -2.38 -2.26 -4.54
N VAL A 159 -3.56 -2.24 -5.17
CA VAL A 159 -3.73 -2.62 -6.59
C VAL A 159 -3.78 -1.43 -7.53
N ALA A 160 -4.21 -0.27 -7.05
CA ALA A 160 -4.36 0.94 -7.85
C ALA A 160 -4.56 2.17 -6.95
N GLU A 161 -4.11 3.31 -7.45
CA GLU A 161 -4.39 4.63 -6.87
C GLU A 161 -5.14 5.48 -7.89
N TRP A 162 -6.13 6.24 -7.43
CA TRP A 162 -6.95 7.09 -8.28
C TRP A 162 -7.02 8.52 -7.74
N TRP A 163 -6.73 9.47 -8.63
CA TRP A 163 -6.64 10.89 -8.31
C TRP A 163 -7.75 11.67 -8.99
N ARG A 164 -8.41 12.53 -8.22
CA ARG A 164 -9.43 13.47 -8.72
C ARG A 164 -8.90 14.90 -8.63
N PRO A 165 -8.57 15.56 -9.76
CA PRO A 165 -7.99 16.89 -9.73
C PRO A 165 -9.02 17.99 -9.41
N ASN A 166 -10.26 17.84 -9.90
CA ASN A 166 -11.31 18.88 -9.88
C ASN A 166 -12.60 18.40 -9.18
N PHE A 167 -13.56 19.30 -8.94
CA PHE A 167 -14.89 18.96 -8.42
C PHE A 167 -15.81 18.40 -9.51
N GLU A 168 -15.31 17.40 -10.23
CA GLU A 168 -15.94 16.73 -11.35
C GLU A 168 -15.89 15.21 -11.14
N THR A 169 -16.53 14.41 -11.99
CA THR A 169 -16.60 12.95 -11.83
C THR A 169 -15.35 12.19 -12.26
N VAL A 170 -14.52 12.78 -13.12
CA VAL A 170 -13.35 12.14 -13.73
C VAL A 170 -12.24 11.87 -12.70
N MET A 171 -11.58 10.73 -12.85
CA MET A 171 -10.40 10.32 -12.07
C MET A 171 -9.31 9.82 -13.01
N TYR A 172 -8.07 9.88 -12.54
CA TYR A 172 -6.88 9.47 -13.28
C TYR A 172 -6.06 8.50 -12.44
N PRO A 173 -5.41 7.49 -13.04
CA PRO A 173 -4.56 6.52 -12.34
C PRO A 173 -3.18 7.11 -11.98
N TYR A 174 -3.06 8.43 -11.95
CA TYR A 174 -1.88 9.21 -11.58
C TYR A 174 -2.33 10.61 -11.18
N CYS A 175 -1.53 11.32 -10.38
CA CYS A 175 -1.77 12.74 -10.12
C CYS A 175 -1.34 13.55 -11.36
N PRO A 176 -2.25 14.27 -12.06
CA PRO A 176 -1.89 14.96 -13.29
C PRO A 176 -0.84 16.07 -13.08
N PRO A 177 0.02 16.35 -14.07
CA PRO A 177 1.02 17.42 -13.97
C PRO A 177 0.40 18.77 -13.59
N HIS A 178 1.15 19.56 -12.81
CA HIS A 178 0.75 20.89 -12.32
C HIS A 178 -0.45 20.92 -11.33
N ILE A 179 -1.06 19.77 -11.03
CA ILE A 179 -2.08 19.66 -9.98
C ILE A 179 -1.39 19.53 -8.62
N THR A 180 -1.25 20.64 -7.91
CA THR A 180 -0.67 20.67 -6.55
C THR A 180 -1.70 20.44 -5.44
N LYS A 181 -2.99 20.53 -5.76
CA LYS A 181 -4.11 20.48 -4.80
C LYS A 181 -5.27 19.62 -5.32
N PRO A 182 -5.09 18.29 -5.47
CA PRO A 182 -6.16 17.38 -5.87
C PRO A 182 -7.28 17.33 -4.82
N LYS A 183 -8.48 16.93 -5.23
CA LYS A 183 -9.70 16.90 -4.39
C LYS A 183 -9.89 15.56 -3.70
N VAL A 184 -9.52 14.48 -4.37
CA VAL A 184 -9.61 13.11 -3.84
C VAL A 184 -8.35 12.34 -4.20
N HIS A 185 -7.83 11.60 -3.23
CA HIS A 185 -6.94 10.46 -3.39
C HIS A 185 -7.70 9.21 -2.92
N SER A 186 -7.69 8.14 -3.71
CA SER A 186 -8.42 6.92 -3.41
C SER A 186 -7.63 5.67 -3.76
#